data_AF-A0A7Y3FRP9-F1
#
_entry.id   AF-A0A7Y3FRP9-F1
#
_cell.length_a   1.000
_cell.length_b   1.000
_cell.length_c   1.000
_cell.angle_alpha   90.00
_cell.angle_beta   90.00
_cell.angle_gamma   90.00
#
_symmetry.space_group_name_H-M   'P 1'
#
loop_
_entity.id
_entity.type
_entity.pdbx_description
1 polymer ?
#
loop_
_entity_poly.entity_id
_entity_poly.type
_entity_poly.pdbx_seq_one_letter_code
_entity_poly.pdbx_strand_id
1 'polypeptide(L)'
;LVNLEINKRPADLYFVEDFFSKELIERNQHRDSYIFTFDEVKHPSLDKMTDAQKIDLKMLQKDLREQPYGLMDVEKFDVFTSLLFLAQNKHPILNDNFHFFYNAVTNKVEPLVREVWFESELFIENESDLNKKIATFLNGLKTYNKNLHVYLNGIIDDQKRLSDIQAKVVELAEDIRELNLNPSWCQIKNDIYARFPQALFICKNIDLNTQEILDLNIESKKKAKIENSSIVFKEDVQLTENLHLKNTNLIFNSGISVDLNGHSIFIKNGSIEAISKPKTEIVITNSNLDQGSSIVVDNSKIPNTLRNVRISQLSNHNDRYWHLPGGITFYESDVTIENSVFSSNRGGDDFINFFRCSSFKLNNVRFNDVMADAIDSDFSKGIITNCEFEAIGNDAVDASGSQISVISSHFKNVADKAISAGEGSRVRVTRSKIEDSEISFVAKDDSVVLEDHNELQNNKLDYCIFNKKKEFRNGVLYTDKNITEFNYLIEERSEVFKGLKQIVNLKMVDSVKESLYGIEYGKKSIRQ
;
A
#
# COMPACT_ATOMS: atom_id res chain seq x y z
N LEU A 1 -19.77 18.58 -2.27
CA LEU A 1 -20.01 20.04 -2.39
C LEU A 1 -20.03 20.62 -0.99
N VAL A 2 -18.98 21.35 -0.61
CA VAL A 2 -18.93 22.08 0.67
C VAL A 2 -19.52 23.46 0.42
N ASN A 3 -20.49 23.89 1.25
CA ASN A 3 -20.98 25.27 1.24
C ASN A 3 -19.90 26.14 1.92
N LEU A 4 -18.91 26.55 1.14
CA LEU A 4 -17.79 27.38 1.59
C LEU A 4 -18.02 28.82 1.13
N GLU A 5 -18.03 29.77 2.06
CA GLU A 5 -18.12 31.20 1.77
C GLU A 5 -16.79 31.86 2.18
N ILE A 6 -15.90 32.10 1.21
CA ILE A 6 -14.61 32.78 1.48
C ILE A 6 -14.78 34.28 1.25
N ASN A 7 -14.51 35.09 2.29
CA ASN A 7 -14.53 36.56 2.22
C ASN A 7 -15.86 37.16 1.71
N LYS A 8 -17.01 36.58 2.11
CA LYS A 8 -18.35 37.00 1.68
C LYS A 8 -18.58 36.94 0.17
N ARG A 9 -17.76 36.15 -0.55
CA ARG A 9 -18.02 35.84 -1.96
C ARG A 9 -19.15 34.82 -2.03
N PRO A 10 -20.05 34.90 -3.02
CA PRO A 10 -21.08 33.89 -3.22
C PRO A 10 -20.44 32.49 -3.31
N ALA A 11 -21.22 31.47 -2.95
CA ALA A 11 -20.78 30.08 -3.06
C ALA A 11 -20.27 29.80 -4.48
N ASP A 12 -18.99 29.39 -4.58
CA ASP A 12 -18.29 29.16 -5.83
C ASP A 12 -17.66 27.76 -5.86
N LEU A 13 -17.16 27.33 -7.02
CA LEU A 13 -16.36 26.11 -7.15
C LEU A 13 -14.92 26.41 -6.74
N TYR A 14 -14.53 25.87 -5.59
CA TYR A 14 -13.15 25.94 -5.11
C TYR A 14 -12.42 24.63 -5.46
N PHE A 15 -11.27 24.74 -6.10
CA PHE A 15 -10.30 23.64 -6.17
C PHE A 15 -9.47 23.67 -4.90
N VAL A 16 -9.44 22.56 -4.19
CA VAL A 16 -8.47 22.35 -3.11
C VAL A 16 -7.23 21.79 -3.78
N GLU A 17 -6.14 22.54 -3.77
CA GLU A 17 -4.83 21.99 -4.07
C GLU A 17 -4.46 21.07 -2.91
N ASP A 18 -4.34 19.77 -3.17
CA ASP A 18 -3.85 18.85 -2.16
C ASP A 18 -2.41 19.23 -1.81
N PHE A 19 -2.17 19.53 -0.53
CA PHE A 19 -0.82 19.68 -0.01
C PHE A 19 -0.23 18.30 0.29
N PHE A 20 1.08 18.23 0.44
CA PHE A 20 1.78 17.02 0.91
C PHE A 20 1.34 16.67 2.33
N SER A 21 0.28 15.87 2.41
CA SER A 21 -0.38 15.46 3.65
C SER A 21 -0.43 13.95 3.72
N LYS A 22 -0.67 13.43 4.93
CA LYS A 22 -0.82 12.00 5.14
C LYS A 22 -2.04 11.48 4.39
N GLU A 23 -3.07 12.31 4.29
CA GLU A 23 -4.28 12.05 3.52
C GLU A 23 -3.96 11.85 2.03
N LEU A 24 -3.14 12.72 1.42
CA LEU A 24 -2.73 12.58 0.02
C LEU A 24 -2.08 11.20 -0.22
N ILE A 25 -1.19 10.79 0.68
CA ILE A 25 -0.48 9.52 0.58
C ILE A 25 -1.44 8.33 0.74
N GLU A 26 -2.25 8.33 1.81
CA GLU A 26 -3.20 7.23 2.09
C GLU A 26 -4.30 7.13 1.03
N ARG A 27 -4.82 8.24 0.48
CA ARG A 27 -5.80 8.24 -0.61
C ARG A 27 -5.25 7.68 -1.91
N ASN A 28 -3.93 7.79 -2.11
CA ASN A 28 -3.22 7.16 -3.22
C ASN A 28 -2.74 5.74 -2.87
N GLN A 29 -3.24 5.13 -1.78
CA GLN A 29 -2.90 3.77 -1.34
C GLN A 29 -1.41 3.56 -1.09
N HIS A 30 -0.74 4.59 -0.60
CA HIS A 30 0.65 4.51 -0.19
C HIS A 30 0.75 4.49 1.33
N ARG A 31 1.83 3.88 1.83
CA ARG A 31 2.19 3.96 3.25
C ARG A 31 2.79 5.34 3.50
N ASP A 32 2.41 5.94 4.63
CA ASP A 32 2.96 7.22 5.09
C ASP A 32 4.50 7.19 5.07
N SER A 33 5.13 8.18 4.40
CA SER A 33 6.57 8.21 4.19
C SER A 33 7.08 9.59 3.74
N TYR A 34 8.36 9.66 3.39
CA TYR A 34 9.06 10.90 3.05
C TYR A 34 8.67 11.47 1.70
N ILE A 35 8.18 12.71 1.71
CA ILE A 35 8.14 13.58 0.53
C ILE A 35 9.27 14.60 0.67
N PHE A 36 10.10 14.75 -0.36
CA PHE A 36 11.27 15.62 -0.33
C PHE A 36 11.65 16.13 -1.72
N THR A 37 12.42 17.21 -1.78
CA THR A 37 13.11 17.69 -2.99
C THR A 37 14.62 17.43 -2.84
N PHE A 38 15.44 17.91 -3.78
CA PHE A 38 16.89 17.83 -3.64
C PHE A 38 17.43 18.63 -2.44
N ASP A 39 16.74 19.72 -2.08
CA ASP A 39 17.22 20.71 -1.12
C ASP A 39 16.37 20.77 0.17
N GLU A 40 15.12 20.31 0.13
CA GLU A 40 14.15 20.48 1.21
C GLU A 40 13.36 19.20 1.51
N VAL A 41 12.85 19.13 2.75
CA VAL A 41 11.94 18.05 3.19
C VAL A 41 10.53 18.58 3.26
N LYS A 42 9.57 17.84 2.70
CA LYS A 42 8.14 18.18 2.66
C LYS A 42 7.26 17.10 3.30
N HIS A 43 7.83 16.31 4.23
CA HIS A 43 7.15 15.20 4.89
C HIS A 43 5.80 15.63 5.51
N PRO A 44 4.73 14.82 5.40
CA PRO A 44 3.39 15.18 5.90
C PRO A 44 3.30 15.60 7.36
N SER A 45 4.19 15.05 8.19
CA SER A 45 4.30 15.34 9.62
C SER A 45 5.65 15.97 9.95
N LEU A 46 6.12 16.92 9.13
CA LEU A 46 7.44 17.54 9.24
C LEU A 46 7.77 18.00 10.67
N ASP A 47 6.82 18.67 11.34
CA ASP A 47 6.97 19.20 12.69
C ASP A 47 7.07 18.11 13.79
N LYS A 48 6.78 16.85 13.44
CA LYS A 48 6.77 15.69 14.35
C LYS A 48 7.83 14.65 14.00
N MET A 49 8.74 14.94 13.07
CA MET A 49 9.79 13.99 12.70
C MET A 49 10.74 13.73 13.88
N THR A 50 10.90 12.47 14.22
CA THR A 50 11.90 12.00 15.20
C THR A 50 13.32 12.15 14.65
N ASP A 51 14.32 12.12 15.52
CA ASP A 51 15.72 12.23 15.09
C ASP A 51 16.16 11.02 14.25
N ALA A 52 15.61 9.82 14.52
CA ALA A 52 15.81 8.63 13.68
C ALA A 52 15.31 8.87 12.25
N GLN A 53 14.08 9.38 12.09
CA GLN A 53 13.53 9.70 10.77
C GLN A 53 14.32 10.76 10.01
N LYS A 54 14.93 11.73 10.72
CA LYS A 54 15.83 12.73 10.10
C LYS A 54 17.14 12.10 9.63
N ILE A 55 17.66 11.11 10.35
CA ILE A 55 18.85 10.35 9.95
C ILE A 55 18.54 9.50 8.72
N ASP A 56 17.43 8.77 8.75
CA ASP A 56 16.95 7.94 7.65
C ASP A 56 16.85 8.75 6.35
N LEU A 57 16.22 9.93 6.41
CA LEU A 57 16.07 10.79 5.25
C LEU A 57 17.42 11.31 4.70
N LYS A 58 18.36 11.67 5.58
CA LYS A 58 19.71 12.08 5.13
C LYS A 58 20.45 10.93 4.43
N MET A 59 20.31 9.72 4.96
CA MET A 59 20.89 8.53 4.35
C MET A 59 20.24 8.20 3.01
N LEU A 60 18.91 8.32 2.93
CA LEU A 60 18.15 8.15 1.70
C LEU A 60 18.60 9.14 0.61
N GLN A 61 18.71 10.43 0.94
CA GLN A 61 19.16 11.46 0.00
C GLN A 61 20.60 11.22 -0.47
N LYS A 62 21.47 10.75 0.42
CA LYS A 62 22.84 10.38 0.09
C LYS A 62 22.87 9.18 -0.87
N ASP A 63 22.15 8.12 -0.57
CA ASP A 63 22.12 6.91 -1.39
C ASP A 63 21.43 7.16 -2.74
N LEU A 64 20.43 8.03 -2.82
CA LEU A 64 19.84 8.47 -4.08
C LEU A 64 20.87 9.14 -4.99
N ARG A 65 21.81 9.89 -4.40
CA ARG A 65 22.90 10.54 -5.14
C ARG A 65 23.98 9.55 -5.56
N GLU A 66 24.36 8.64 -4.67
CA GLU A 66 25.49 7.72 -4.89
C GLU A 66 25.09 6.50 -5.74
N GLN A 67 23.84 6.04 -5.62
CA GLN A 67 23.32 4.83 -6.28
C GLN A 67 21.91 5.03 -6.86
N PRO A 68 21.71 6.01 -7.77
CA PRO A 68 20.37 6.38 -8.24
C PRO A 68 19.58 5.23 -8.87
N TYR A 69 20.22 4.35 -9.65
CA TYR A 69 19.55 3.17 -10.22
C TYR A 69 19.06 2.17 -9.17
N GLY A 70 19.75 2.09 -8.04
CA GLY A 70 19.39 1.21 -6.94
C GLY A 70 18.12 1.68 -6.23
N LEU A 71 17.85 2.98 -6.23
CA LEU A 71 16.81 3.58 -5.40
C LEU A 71 15.68 4.26 -6.19
N MET A 72 15.95 4.95 -7.30
CA MET A 72 14.91 5.53 -8.15
C MET A 72 14.04 4.43 -8.78
N ASP A 73 12.73 4.62 -8.78
CA ASP A 73 11.82 3.87 -9.63
C ASP A 73 11.94 4.42 -11.06
N VAL A 74 12.82 3.78 -11.83
CA VAL A 74 13.14 4.19 -13.20
C VAL A 74 11.91 4.12 -14.11
N GLU A 75 11.02 3.14 -13.90
CA GLU A 75 9.81 3.00 -14.71
C GLU A 75 8.83 4.14 -14.44
N LYS A 76 8.59 4.49 -13.17
CA LYS A 76 7.78 5.66 -12.82
C LYS A 76 8.44 6.96 -13.30
N PHE A 77 9.77 7.04 -13.29
CA PHE A 77 10.51 8.17 -13.86
C PHE A 77 10.38 8.27 -15.38
N ASP A 78 10.31 7.15 -16.10
CA ASP A 78 10.02 7.12 -17.53
C ASP A 78 8.60 7.58 -17.84
N VAL A 79 7.60 7.15 -17.05
CA VAL A 79 6.21 7.63 -17.17
C VAL A 79 6.15 9.14 -16.91
N PHE A 80 6.78 9.61 -15.82
CA PHE A 80 6.88 11.04 -15.51
C PHE A 80 7.48 11.83 -16.68
N THR A 81 8.61 11.39 -17.21
CA THR A 81 9.29 12.08 -18.31
C THR A 81 8.46 12.07 -19.60
N SER A 82 7.77 10.96 -19.87
CA SER A 82 6.86 10.82 -21.01
C SER A 82 5.66 11.77 -20.89
N LEU A 83 5.11 11.95 -19.68
CA LEU A 83 4.05 12.92 -19.41
C LEU A 83 4.52 14.35 -19.68
N LEU A 84 5.71 14.72 -19.22
CA LEU A 84 6.26 16.07 -19.47
C LEU A 84 6.53 16.30 -20.95
N PHE A 85 6.99 15.27 -21.68
CA PHE A 85 7.12 15.33 -23.14
C PHE A 85 5.76 15.53 -23.80
N LEU A 86 4.74 14.72 -23.51
CA LEU A 86 3.40 14.92 -24.08
C LEU A 86 2.82 16.29 -23.73
N ALA A 87 3.04 16.76 -22.50
CA ALA A 87 2.58 18.06 -22.04
C ALA A 87 3.37 19.23 -22.65
N GLN A 88 4.52 18.96 -23.30
CA GLN A 88 5.48 19.97 -23.74
C GLN A 88 5.80 20.99 -22.64
N ASN A 89 5.88 20.51 -21.39
CA ASN A 89 5.94 21.35 -20.20
C ASN A 89 7.07 20.89 -19.27
N LYS A 90 7.99 21.80 -18.98
CA LYS A 90 9.14 21.58 -18.09
C LYS A 90 8.88 21.94 -16.62
N HIS A 91 7.77 22.60 -16.31
CA HIS A 91 7.46 23.09 -14.97
C HIS A 91 7.58 22.02 -13.86
N PRO A 92 7.11 20.77 -14.07
CA PRO A 92 7.22 19.74 -13.03
C PRO A 92 8.66 19.30 -12.71
N ILE A 93 9.63 19.50 -13.63
CA ILE A 93 11.02 19.10 -13.43
C ILE A 93 11.88 20.24 -12.84
N LEU A 94 11.36 21.47 -12.74
CA LEU A 94 12.09 22.60 -12.15
C LEU A 94 12.48 22.32 -10.70
N ASN A 95 13.57 22.94 -10.22
CA ASN A 95 14.17 22.59 -8.92
C ASN A 95 13.22 22.74 -7.73
N ASP A 96 12.38 23.76 -7.76
CA ASP A 96 11.38 24.09 -6.74
C ASP A 96 10.09 23.24 -6.85
N ASN A 97 9.90 22.53 -7.96
CA ASN A 97 8.69 21.74 -8.24
C ASN A 97 8.91 20.24 -8.32
N PHE A 98 10.15 19.77 -8.53
CA PHE A 98 10.41 18.36 -8.63
C PHE A 98 10.50 17.71 -7.26
N HIS A 99 9.45 16.95 -6.92
CA HIS A 99 9.32 16.26 -5.64
C HIS A 99 9.50 14.76 -5.81
N PHE A 100 9.93 14.14 -4.73
CA PHE A 100 10.12 12.72 -4.59
C PHE A 100 9.23 12.20 -3.47
N PHE A 101 8.67 11.02 -3.67
CA PHE A 101 8.06 10.22 -2.61
C PHE A 101 8.92 8.97 -2.39
N TYR A 102 9.29 8.70 -1.14
CA TYR A 102 9.92 7.43 -0.78
C TYR A 102 8.85 6.38 -0.51
N ASN A 103 8.72 5.40 -1.37
CA ASN A 103 7.90 4.23 -1.13
C ASN A 103 8.66 3.25 -0.23
N ALA A 104 8.36 3.32 1.06
CA ALA A 104 8.97 2.47 2.10
C ALA A 104 8.65 0.97 1.92
N VAL A 105 7.60 0.61 1.17
CA VAL A 105 7.25 -0.81 0.95
C VAL A 105 8.20 -1.43 -0.07
N THR A 106 8.46 -0.74 -1.18
CA THR A 106 9.34 -1.23 -2.26
C THR A 106 10.79 -0.81 -2.12
N ASN A 107 11.11 0.03 -1.14
CA ASN A 107 12.39 0.73 -1.00
C ASN A 107 12.78 1.49 -2.28
N LYS A 108 11.84 2.28 -2.81
CA LYS A 108 12.06 3.07 -4.03
C LYS A 108 11.71 4.52 -3.83
N VAL A 109 12.45 5.40 -4.49
CA VAL A 109 12.13 6.82 -4.65
C VAL A 109 11.36 6.98 -5.95
N GLU A 110 10.19 7.57 -5.86
CA GLU A 110 9.27 7.77 -6.98
C GLU A 110 9.15 9.28 -7.28
N PRO A 111 9.12 9.69 -8.56
CA PRO A 111 8.82 11.07 -8.90
C PRO A 111 7.37 11.40 -8.55
N LEU A 112 7.14 12.59 -8.01
CA LEU A 112 5.81 13.09 -7.70
C LEU A 112 5.50 14.33 -8.54
N VAL A 113 4.36 14.28 -9.25
CA VAL A 113 3.86 15.40 -10.03
C VAL A 113 3.04 16.31 -9.13
N ARG A 114 3.50 17.55 -8.95
CA ARG A 114 2.76 18.59 -8.21
C ARG A 114 1.91 19.45 -9.14
N GLU A 115 2.53 20.05 -10.16
CA GLU A 115 1.88 20.97 -11.09
C GLU A 115 2.26 20.63 -12.54
N VAL A 116 1.27 20.26 -13.36
CA VAL A 116 1.46 19.98 -14.80
C VAL A 116 0.25 20.47 -15.60
N TRP A 117 0.51 21.00 -16.78
CA TRP A 117 -0.50 21.33 -17.80
C TRP A 117 0.11 21.13 -19.19
N PHE A 118 -0.72 20.95 -20.22
CA PHE A 118 -0.22 20.77 -21.59
C PHE A 118 0.04 22.16 -22.21
N GLU A 119 1.29 22.62 -22.11
CA GLU A 119 1.72 24.00 -22.37
C GLU A 119 1.61 24.39 -23.84
N SER A 120 2.04 23.51 -24.75
CA SER A 120 2.08 23.80 -26.19
C SER A 120 1.74 22.59 -27.05
N GLU A 121 1.40 22.85 -28.31
CA GLU A 121 1.08 21.83 -29.31
C GLU A 121 2.33 21.03 -29.68
N LEU A 122 2.18 19.70 -29.73
CA LEU A 122 3.18 18.76 -30.18
C LEU A 122 2.93 18.44 -31.66
N PHE A 123 3.97 18.54 -32.48
CA PHE A 123 3.93 18.15 -33.90
C PHE A 123 4.96 17.06 -34.15
N ILE A 124 4.59 15.95 -34.80
CA ILE A 124 5.44 14.80 -35.09
C ILE A 124 5.19 14.29 -36.51
N GLU A 125 6.21 14.30 -37.35
CA GLU A 125 6.05 13.89 -38.75
C GLU A 125 5.99 12.37 -38.94
N ASN A 126 6.76 11.62 -38.15
CA ASN A 126 6.89 10.16 -38.22
C ASN A 126 7.63 9.64 -36.98
N GLU A 127 7.75 8.32 -36.85
CA GLU A 127 8.44 7.68 -35.72
C GLU A 127 9.91 8.11 -35.55
N SER A 128 10.63 8.38 -36.65
CA SER A 128 12.01 8.87 -36.55
C SER A 128 12.07 10.30 -35.99
N ASP A 129 11.10 11.15 -36.33
CA ASP A 129 10.98 12.49 -35.76
C ASP A 129 10.60 12.42 -34.28
N LEU A 130 9.67 11.53 -33.90
CA LEU A 130 9.33 11.26 -32.49
C LEU A 130 10.58 10.98 -31.66
N ASN A 131 11.38 10.00 -32.09
CA ASN A 131 12.60 9.61 -31.39
C ASN A 131 13.60 10.76 -31.26
N LYS A 132 13.75 11.56 -32.33
CA LYS A 132 14.63 12.73 -32.31
C LYS A 132 14.14 13.80 -31.34
N LYS A 133 12.83 14.05 -31.27
CA LYS A 133 12.24 15.04 -30.35
C LYS A 133 12.31 14.58 -28.90
N ILE A 134 12.04 13.31 -28.62
CA ILE A 134 12.25 12.73 -27.28
C ILE A 134 13.71 12.89 -26.88
N ALA A 135 14.67 12.47 -27.71
CA ALA A 135 16.10 12.60 -27.41
C ALA A 135 16.51 14.06 -27.13
N THR A 136 15.99 15.01 -27.92
CA THR A 136 16.23 16.45 -27.72
C THR A 136 15.65 16.92 -26.39
N PHE A 137 14.43 16.51 -26.06
CA PHE A 137 13.77 16.83 -24.80
C PHE A 137 14.54 16.29 -23.59
N LEU A 138 14.97 15.02 -23.63
CA LEU A 138 15.75 14.38 -22.57
C LEU A 138 17.09 15.10 -22.33
N ASN A 139 17.79 15.47 -23.40
CA ASN A 139 19.01 16.28 -23.30
C ASN A 139 18.74 17.66 -22.67
N GLY A 140 17.56 18.23 -22.91
CA GLY A 140 17.12 19.50 -22.35
C GLY A 140 16.82 19.47 -20.84
N LEU A 141 16.39 18.33 -20.30
CA LEU A 141 15.97 18.20 -18.89
C LEU A 141 17.02 18.73 -17.91
N LYS A 142 18.29 18.43 -18.15
CA LYS A 142 19.40 18.83 -17.29
C LYS A 142 19.67 20.33 -17.28
N THR A 143 19.26 21.02 -18.35
CA THR A 143 19.32 22.48 -18.42
C THR A 143 18.20 23.12 -17.60
N TYR A 144 17.05 22.46 -17.48
CA TYR A 144 15.92 22.91 -16.67
C TYR A 144 16.16 22.70 -15.17
N ASN A 145 16.88 21.64 -14.80
CA ASN A 145 17.22 21.34 -13.42
C ASN A 145 18.65 20.80 -13.28
N LYS A 146 19.53 21.63 -12.72
CA LYS A 146 20.95 21.32 -12.54
C LYS A 146 21.20 20.17 -11.56
N ASN A 147 20.29 19.92 -10.63
CA ASN A 147 20.43 18.83 -9.65
C ASN A 147 20.27 17.46 -10.31
N LEU A 148 19.61 17.37 -11.46
CA LEU A 148 19.53 16.12 -12.23
C LEU A 148 20.91 15.57 -12.63
N HIS A 149 21.86 16.45 -12.96
CA HIS A 149 23.26 16.06 -13.21
C HIS A 149 23.97 15.50 -11.97
N VAL A 150 23.55 15.91 -10.78
CA VAL A 150 24.20 15.52 -9.53
C VAL A 150 23.62 14.19 -9.02
N TYR A 151 22.30 14.05 -9.11
CA TYR A 151 21.58 12.93 -8.50
C TYR A 151 21.21 11.82 -9.48
N LEU A 152 20.84 12.15 -10.72
CA LEU A 152 20.22 11.19 -11.65
C LEU A 152 20.99 11.03 -12.96
N ASN A 153 22.27 11.44 -12.99
CA ASN A 153 23.05 11.46 -14.23
C ASN A 153 23.11 10.09 -14.91
N GLY A 154 23.35 9.04 -14.12
CA GLY A 154 23.39 7.67 -14.64
C GLY A 154 22.10 7.28 -15.36
N ILE A 155 20.94 7.68 -14.80
CA ILE A 155 19.62 7.37 -15.33
C ILE A 155 19.32 8.20 -16.59
N ILE A 156 19.64 9.49 -16.58
CA ILE A 156 19.29 10.41 -17.69
C ILE A 156 20.20 10.19 -18.91
N ASP A 157 21.47 9.85 -18.71
CA ASP A 157 22.42 9.61 -19.82
C ASP A 157 22.32 8.22 -20.44
N ASP A 158 21.46 7.35 -19.90
CA ASP A 158 21.32 6.01 -20.41
C ASP A 158 20.55 5.99 -21.73
N GLN A 159 21.34 5.94 -22.81
CA GLN A 159 20.84 5.88 -24.18
C GLN A 159 19.90 4.68 -24.43
N LYS A 160 19.97 3.62 -23.62
CA LYS A 160 19.07 2.47 -23.74
C LYS A 160 17.63 2.82 -23.36
N ARG A 161 17.42 3.87 -22.55
CA ARG A 161 16.09 4.29 -22.10
C ARG A 161 15.31 5.06 -23.17
N LEU A 162 15.94 5.52 -24.24
CA LEU A 162 15.23 6.27 -25.28
C LEU A 162 14.06 5.45 -25.87
N SER A 163 14.30 4.16 -26.14
CA SER A 163 13.25 3.25 -26.62
C SER A 163 12.18 2.96 -25.57
N ASP A 164 12.58 2.90 -24.30
CA ASP A 164 11.64 2.65 -23.19
C ASP A 164 10.72 3.87 -22.99
N ILE A 165 11.27 5.09 -23.07
CA ILE A 165 10.52 6.34 -23.00
C ILE A 165 9.61 6.50 -24.22
N GLN A 166 10.10 6.18 -25.43
CA GLN A 166 9.26 6.17 -26.62
C GLN A 166 8.04 5.24 -26.43
N ALA A 167 8.26 4.02 -25.93
CA ALA A 167 7.19 3.09 -25.63
C ALA A 167 6.21 3.65 -24.57
N LYS A 168 6.73 4.31 -23.52
CA LYS A 168 5.91 4.96 -22.49
C LYS A 168 5.12 6.17 -23.00
N VAL A 169 5.64 6.93 -23.95
CA VAL A 169 4.89 8.02 -24.61
C VAL A 169 3.69 7.46 -25.38
N VAL A 170 3.87 6.35 -26.10
CA VAL A 170 2.78 5.68 -26.82
C VAL A 170 1.76 5.09 -25.83
N GLU A 171 2.20 4.36 -24.81
CA GLU A 171 1.35 3.80 -23.75
C GLU A 171 0.51 4.89 -23.06
N LEU A 172 1.16 6.00 -22.69
CA LEU A 172 0.49 7.11 -22.03
C LEU A 172 -0.53 7.82 -22.94
N ALA A 173 -0.27 7.91 -24.25
CA ALA A 173 -1.24 8.44 -25.20
C ALA A 173 -2.48 7.52 -25.31
N GLU A 174 -2.29 6.20 -25.29
CA GLU A 174 -3.39 5.23 -25.23
C GLU A 174 -4.19 5.37 -23.91
N ASP A 175 -3.50 5.49 -22.78
CA ASP A 175 -4.13 5.68 -21.46
C ASP A 175 -4.94 6.99 -21.39
N ILE A 176 -4.39 8.10 -21.89
CA ILE A 176 -5.10 9.38 -21.94
C ILE A 176 -6.34 9.28 -22.84
N ARG A 177 -6.26 8.59 -23.98
CA ARG A 177 -7.42 8.33 -24.83
C ARG A 177 -8.50 7.56 -24.08
N GLU A 178 -8.14 6.50 -23.35
CA GLU A 178 -9.09 5.71 -22.55
C GLU A 178 -9.71 6.53 -21.42
N LEU A 179 -8.92 7.34 -20.71
CA LEU A 179 -9.40 8.27 -19.71
C LEU A 179 -10.38 9.29 -20.29
N ASN A 180 -10.09 9.81 -21.49
CA ASN A 180 -10.97 10.76 -22.18
C ASN A 180 -12.32 10.16 -22.61
N LEU A 181 -12.42 8.83 -22.69
CA LEU A 181 -13.67 8.11 -22.94
C LEU A 181 -14.44 7.76 -21.66
N ASN A 182 -13.82 7.93 -20.48
CA ASN A 182 -14.44 7.61 -19.21
C ASN A 182 -15.59 8.60 -18.89
N PRO A 183 -16.83 8.13 -18.68
CA PRO A 183 -17.98 9.01 -18.44
C PRO A 183 -17.81 9.95 -17.24
N SER A 184 -17.19 9.49 -16.16
CA SER A 184 -16.94 10.30 -14.97
C SER A 184 -15.94 11.42 -15.26
N TRP A 185 -14.90 11.11 -16.06
CA TRP A 185 -13.95 12.12 -16.51
C TRP A 185 -14.61 13.13 -17.46
N CYS A 186 -15.39 12.67 -18.43
CA CYS A 186 -16.13 13.56 -19.33
C CYS A 186 -17.05 14.50 -18.55
N GLN A 187 -17.73 13.99 -17.53
CA GLN A 187 -18.58 14.79 -16.65
C GLN A 187 -17.75 15.86 -15.91
N ILE A 188 -16.64 15.48 -15.27
CA ILE A 188 -15.75 16.42 -14.59
C ILE A 188 -15.23 17.50 -15.56
N LYS A 189 -14.73 17.09 -16.73
CA LYS A 189 -14.22 17.99 -17.78
C LYS A 189 -15.30 18.99 -18.20
N ASN A 190 -16.52 18.53 -18.46
CA ASN A 190 -17.65 19.39 -18.84
C ASN A 190 -18.06 20.34 -17.72
N ASP A 191 -18.10 19.87 -16.47
CA ASP A 191 -18.43 20.69 -15.30
C ASP A 191 -17.40 21.80 -15.08
N ILE A 192 -16.11 21.49 -15.29
CA ILE A 192 -15.02 22.48 -15.25
C ILE A 192 -15.21 23.51 -16.36
N TYR A 193 -15.44 23.09 -17.60
CA TYR A 193 -15.56 24.00 -18.74
C TYR A 193 -16.81 24.88 -18.69
N ALA A 194 -17.94 24.36 -18.21
CA ALA A 194 -19.15 25.13 -18.04
C ALA A 194 -18.98 26.28 -17.04
N ARG A 195 -18.10 26.11 -16.05
CA ARG A 195 -17.85 27.10 -14.98
C ARG A 195 -16.64 27.99 -15.26
N PHE A 196 -15.59 27.44 -15.86
CA PHE A 196 -14.33 28.12 -16.15
C PHE A 196 -13.92 27.94 -17.62
N PRO A 197 -14.53 28.68 -18.56
CA PRO A 197 -14.20 28.58 -19.98
C PRO A 197 -12.70 28.79 -20.28
N GLN A 198 -11.98 29.55 -19.44
CA GLN A 198 -10.53 29.74 -19.54
C GLN A 198 -9.72 28.46 -19.26
N ALA A 199 -10.25 27.50 -18.51
CA ALA A 199 -9.61 26.21 -18.28
C ALA A 199 -9.49 25.40 -19.58
N LEU A 200 -10.32 25.71 -20.58
CA LEU A 200 -10.20 25.15 -21.92
C LEU A 200 -8.81 25.41 -22.52
N PHE A 201 -8.20 26.56 -22.23
CA PHE A 201 -6.84 26.88 -22.69
C PHE A 201 -5.76 26.03 -22.00
N ILE A 202 -5.98 25.59 -20.76
CA ILE A 202 -5.04 24.78 -19.98
C ILE A 202 -5.06 23.32 -20.48
N CYS A 203 -6.22 22.86 -20.94
CA CYS A 203 -6.45 21.47 -21.34
C CYS A 203 -6.51 21.25 -22.86
N LYS A 204 -6.56 22.30 -23.70
CA LYS A 204 -6.78 22.17 -25.16
C LYS A 204 -5.75 21.28 -25.86
N ASN A 205 -4.52 21.26 -25.35
CA ASN A 205 -3.42 20.53 -25.97
C ASN A 205 -3.38 19.06 -25.54
N ILE A 206 -4.16 18.63 -24.53
CA ILE A 206 -4.23 17.23 -24.10
C ILE A 206 -4.65 16.35 -25.26
N ASP A 207 -5.79 16.70 -25.87
CA ASP A 207 -6.38 15.89 -26.95
C ASP A 207 -5.52 15.97 -28.23
N LEU A 208 -4.99 17.16 -28.56
CA LEU A 208 -4.12 17.37 -29.72
C LEU A 208 -2.81 16.58 -29.62
N ASN A 209 -2.07 16.75 -28.53
CA ASN A 209 -0.76 16.11 -28.39
C ASN A 209 -0.88 14.59 -28.25
N THR A 210 -1.98 14.12 -27.66
CA THR A 210 -2.30 12.69 -27.59
C THR A 210 -2.59 12.13 -28.98
N GLN A 211 -3.42 12.83 -29.77
CA GLN A 211 -3.77 12.38 -31.12
C GLN A 211 -2.55 12.35 -32.04
N GLU A 212 -1.64 13.32 -31.93
CA GLU A 212 -0.40 13.38 -32.70
C GLU A 212 0.44 12.10 -32.54
N ILE A 213 0.47 11.50 -31.34
CA ILE A 213 1.16 10.24 -31.09
C ILE A 213 0.38 9.05 -31.64
N LEU A 214 -0.94 9.03 -31.44
CA LEU A 214 -1.80 7.93 -31.89
C LEU A 214 -1.82 7.81 -33.43
N ASP A 215 -1.75 8.94 -34.15
CA ASP A 215 -1.77 8.98 -35.62
C ASP A 215 -0.52 8.34 -36.25
N LEU A 216 0.57 8.20 -35.49
CA LEU A 216 1.76 7.47 -35.93
C LEU A 216 1.51 5.96 -36.07
N ASN A 217 0.44 5.44 -35.47
CA ASN A 217 0.08 4.01 -35.49
C ASN A 217 1.24 3.09 -35.09
N ILE A 218 2.08 3.54 -34.16
CA ILE A 218 3.18 2.73 -33.60
C ILE A 218 2.54 1.66 -32.73
N GLU A 219 2.78 0.39 -33.04
CA GLU A 219 2.35 -0.70 -32.15
C GLU A 219 2.96 -0.48 -30.78
N SER A 220 2.13 -0.31 -29.75
CA SER A 220 2.62 -0.32 -28.39
C SER A 220 3.29 -1.67 -28.15
N LYS A 221 4.60 -1.64 -27.89
CA LYS A 221 5.33 -2.82 -27.43
C LYS A 221 4.80 -3.12 -26.03
N LYS A 222 3.65 -3.81 -25.94
CA LYS A 222 3.21 -4.41 -24.69
C LYS A 222 4.42 -5.15 -24.14
N LYS A 223 4.86 -4.78 -22.94
CA LYS A 223 6.05 -5.35 -22.28
C LYS A 223 6.06 -6.85 -22.57
N ALA A 224 7.11 -7.32 -23.23
CA ALA A 224 7.31 -8.75 -23.43
C ALA A 224 7.16 -9.40 -22.06
N LYS A 225 6.31 -10.43 -21.96
CA LYS A 225 6.08 -11.15 -20.71
C LYS A 225 7.44 -11.74 -20.32
N ILE A 226 8.11 -11.14 -19.35
CA ILE A 226 9.38 -11.66 -18.85
C ILE A 226 9.04 -13.01 -18.23
N GLU A 227 9.52 -14.09 -18.85
CA GLU A 227 9.41 -15.41 -18.26
C GLU A 227 10.29 -15.44 -17.01
N ASN A 228 9.69 -15.76 -15.87
CA ASN A 228 10.44 -15.88 -14.64
C ASN A 228 11.31 -17.13 -14.70
N SER A 229 12.57 -16.98 -14.30
CA SER A 229 13.40 -18.15 -13.99
C SER A 229 12.93 -18.81 -12.68
N SER A 230 13.51 -19.94 -12.27
CA SER A 230 13.16 -20.57 -11.00
C SER A 230 14.38 -21.11 -10.28
N ILE A 231 14.42 -20.90 -8.96
CA ILE A 231 15.36 -21.52 -8.04
C ILE A 231 14.58 -22.48 -7.16
N VAL A 232 15.12 -23.70 -7.00
CA VAL A 232 14.48 -24.76 -6.22
C VAL A 232 15.37 -25.12 -5.04
N PHE A 233 14.86 -24.94 -3.83
CA PHE A 233 15.45 -25.52 -2.62
C PHE A 233 15.07 -26.99 -2.56
N LYS A 234 16.05 -27.85 -2.82
CA LYS A 234 15.83 -29.30 -2.96
C LYS A 234 15.96 -30.08 -1.66
N GLU A 235 16.77 -29.57 -0.75
CA GLU A 235 17.16 -30.14 0.54
C GLU A 235 17.08 -29.03 1.59
N ASP A 236 17.40 -29.35 2.84
CA ASP A 236 17.44 -28.36 3.91
C ASP A 236 18.45 -27.25 3.61
N VAL A 237 18.06 -26.00 3.86
CA VAL A 237 18.86 -24.81 3.55
C VAL A 237 19.06 -24.00 4.81
N GLN A 238 20.30 -23.55 5.03
CA GLN A 238 20.60 -22.45 5.93
C GLN A 238 21.16 -21.29 5.10
N LEU A 239 20.55 -20.11 5.21
CA LEU A 239 21.07 -18.94 4.50
C LEU A 239 22.38 -18.45 5.15
N THR A 240 23.31 -18.01 4.30
CA THR A 240 24.58 -17.38 4.70
C THR A 240 24.66 -15.91 4.30
N GLU A 241 23.68 -15.44 3.54
CA GLU A 241 23.49 -14.05 3.12
C GLU A 241 22.03 -13.81 2.73
N ASN A 242 21.64 -12.54 2.55
CA ASN A 242 20.31 -12.20 2.06
C ASN A 242 20.10 -12.75 0.64
N LEU A 243 18.97 -13.41 0.42
CA LEU A 243 18.62 -13.96 -0.88
C LEU A 243 17.80 -12.92 -1.67
N HIS A 244 18.41 -12.30 -2.68
CA HIS A 244 17.73 -11.36 -3.56
C HIS A 244 17.41 -11.99 -4.92
N LEU A 245 16.11 -12.17 -5.20
CA LEU A 245 15.59 -12.75 -6.44
C LEU A 245 14.84 -11.69 -7.24
N LYS A 246 15.18 -11.54 -8.53
CA LYS A 246 14.46 -10.66 -9.46
C LYS A 246 13.98 -11.46 -10.66
N ASN A 247 12.70 -11.32 -11.03
CA ASN A 247 12.05 -12.10 -12.09
C ASN A 247 12.33 -13.61 -11.96
N THR A 248 12.30 -14.12 -10.73
CA THR A 248 12.71 -15.49 -10.40
C THR A 248 11.81 -16.05 -9.31
N ASN A 249 11.20 -17.20 -9.56
CA ASN A 249 10.36 -17.89 -8.60
C ASN A 249 11.21 -18.72 -7.64
N LEU A 250 10.87 -18.70 -6.35
CA LEU A 250 11.48 -19.54 -5.33
C LEU A 250 10.55 -20.70 -5.00
N ILE A 251 11.02 -21.93 -5.23
CA ILE A 251 10.24 -23.15 -5.07
C ILE A 251 10.89 -24.01 -3.98
N PHE A 252 10.10 -24.51 -3.04
CA PHE A 252 10.55 -25.36 -1.96
C PHE A 252 10.09 -26.79 -2.21
N ASN A 253 11.02 -27.75 -2.18
CA ASN A 253 10.65 -29.16 -2.17
C ASN A 253 9.89 -29.52 -0.89
N SER A 254 8.97 -30.48 -1.01
CA SER A 254 8.18 -30.95 0.13
C SER A 254 9.07 -31.52 1.24
N GLY A 255 8.80 -31.12 2.48
CA GLY A 255 9.38 -31.70 3.69
C GLY A 255 10.70 -31.09 4.15
N ILE A 256 11.20 -30.06 3.48
CA ILE A 256 12.49 -29.44 3.83
C ILE A 256 12.35 -28.42 4.96
N SER A 257 13.47 -28.16 5.63
CA SER A 257 13.65 -27.05 6.56
C SER A 257 14.52 -25.96 5.96
N VAL A 258 14.10 -24.70 6.12
CA VAL A 258 14.84 -23.51 5.70
C VAL A 258 15.05 -22.60 6.89
N ASP A 259 16.30 -22.48 7.31
CA ASP A 259 16.74 -21.57 8.34
C ASP A 259 17.30 -20.29 7.71
N LEU A 260 16.68 -19.16 8.02
CA LEU A 260 17.09 -17.85 7.54
C LEU A 260 18.35 -17.33 8.25
N ASN A 261 18.67 -17.82 9.45
CA ASN A 261 19.94 -17.56 10.15
C ASN A 261 20.40 -16.08 10.17
N GLY A 262 19.47 -15.14 10.43
CA GLY A 262 19.76 -13.70 10.47
C GLY A 262 19.74 -13.00 9.10
N HIS A 263 19.38 -13.72 8.03
CA HIS A 263 19.23 -13.19 6.68
C HIS A 263 17.77 -13.12 6.25
N SER A 264 17.49 -12.44 5.15
CA SER A 264 16.14 -12.25 4.62
C SER A 264 16.03 -12.73 3.17
N ILE A 265 14.80 -13.05 2.76
CA ILE A 265 14.47 -13.41 1.37
C ILE A 265 13.70 -12.25 0.75
N PHE A 266 14.20 -11.74 -0.38
CA PHE A 266 13.57 -10.68 -1.15
C PHE A 266 13.27 -11.18 -2.56
N ILE A 267 12.01 -11.18 -2.96
CA ILE A 267 11.56 -11.66 -4.27
C ILE A 267 10.85 -10.52 -4.99
N LYS A 268 11.45 -10.00 -6.06
CA LYS A 268 10.87 -8.93 -6.90
C LYS A 268 10.43 -9.48 -8.24
N ASN A 269 9.16 -9.28 -8.59
CA ASN A 269 8.50 -9.80 -9.79
C ASN A 269 8.55 -11.34 -9.92
N GLY A 270 8.98 -12.05 -8.88
CA GLY A 270 8.96 -13.51 -8.77
C GLY A 270 7.84 -13.96 -7.84
N SER A 271 7.63 -15.27 -7.71
CA SER A 271 6.72 -15.83 -6.71
C SER A 271 7.44 -16.71 -5.70
N ILE A 272 6.79 -16.94 -4.55
CA ILE A 272 7.16 -17.98 -3.60
C ILE A 272 6.15 -19.14 -3.68
N GLU A 273 6.67 -20.36 -3.85
CA GLU A 273 5.89 -21.59 -3.87
C GLU A 273 6.48 -22.60 -2.88
N ALA A 274 5.82 -22.75 -1.73
CA ALA A 274 6.15 -23.75 -0.72
C ALA A 274 4.97 -24.69 -0.53
N ILE A 275 5.01 -25.84 -1.20
CA ILE A 275 3.91 -26.81 -1.21
C ILE A 275 4.44 -28.15 -0.72
N SER A 276 4.06 -28.53 0.50
CA SER A 276 4.37 -29.86 1.03
C SER A 276 3.24 -30.86 0.80
N LYS A 277 3.58 -32.14 0.67
CA LYS A 277 2.60 -33.24 0.58
C LYS A 277 1.79 -33.36 1.87
N PRO A 278 0.59 -33.95 1.84
CA PRO A 278 -0.17 -34.23 3.06
C PRO A 278 0.67 -35.00 4.08
N LYS A 279 0.58 -34.63 5.36
CA LYS A 279 1.33 -35.20 6.51
C LYS A 279 2.82 -34.88 6.58
N THR A 280 3.34 -34.07 5.65
CA THR A 280 4.68 -33.48 5.74
C THR A 280 4.56 -31.97 5.77
N GLU A 281 5.48 -31.29 6.43
CA GLU A 281 5.50 -29.82 6.52
C GLU A 281 6.81 -29.29 5.94
N ILE A 282 6.77 -28.13 5.28
CA ILE A 282 7.97 -27.32 5.06
C ILE A 282 8.13 -26.42 6.28
N VAL A 283 9.32 -26.35 6.86
CA VAL A 283 9.61 -25.49 8.01
C VAL A 283 10.44 -24.31 7.54
N ILE A 284 10.03 -23.09 7.85
CA ILE A 284 10.80 -21.87 7.62
C ILE A 284 10.98 -21.18 8.98
N THR A 285 12.22 -20.97 9.40
CA THR A 285 12.51 -20.37 10.71
C THR A 285 13.72 -19.46 10.64
N ASN A 286 13.96 -18.71 11.72
CA ASN A 286 15.24 -18.04 11.96
C ASN A 286 15.84 -18.55 13.26
N SER A 287 17.01 -19.18 13.20
CA SER A 287 17.73 -19.67 14.38
C SER A 287 18.64 -18.61 15.01
N ASN A 288 19.02 -17.55 14.27
CA ASN A 288 19.88 -16.49 14.78
C ASN A 288 19.07 -15.53 15.64
N LEU A 289 19.27 -15.60 16.95
CA LEU A 289 18.47 -14.81 17.87
C LEU A 289 18.88 -13.33 17.93
N ASP A 290 20.10 -12.99 17.50
CA ASP A 290 20.61 -11.62 17.59
C ASP A 290 20.25 -10.77 16.35
N GLN A 291 19.80 -11.41 15.27
CA GLN A 291 19.46 -10.76 14.00
C GLN A 291 18.06 -11.13 13.54
N GLY A 292 17.30 -10.12 13.11
CA GLY A 292 15.98 -10.32 12.51
C GLY A 292 16.06 -10.88 11.09
N SER A 293 15.04 -11.63 10.70
CA SER A 293 14.91 -12.22 9.37
C SER A 293 13.49 -12.06 8.87
N SER A 294 13.33 -11.70 7.61
CA SER A 294 12.03 -11.40 6.98
C SER A 294 11.92 -12.05 5.60
N ILE A 295 10.68 -12.14 5.10
CA ILE A 295 10.38 -12.53 3.72
C ILE A 295 9.59 -11.41 3.06
N VAL A 296 10.09 -10.88 1.95
CA VAL A 296 9.44 -9.80 1.19
C VAL A 296 9.20 -10.26 -0.23
N VAL A 297 7.95 -10.21 -0.69
CA VAL A 297 7.55 -10.50 -2.07
C VAL A 297 6.90 -9.25 -2.67
N ASP A 298 7.56 -8.67 -3.66
CA ASP A 298 7.20 -7.43 -4.34
C ASP A 298 6.72 -7.71 -5.77
N ASN A 299 5.49 -7.28 -6.07
CA ASN A 299 4.91 -7.19 -7.42
C ASN A 299 4.89 -8.52 -8.19
N SER A 300 4.46 -9.59 -7.52
CA SER A 300 4.35 -10.91 -8.14
C SER A 300 3.14 -10.99 -9.09
N LYS A 301 3.40 -11.29 -10.37
CA LYS A 301 2.34 -11.53 -11.37
C LYS A 301 1.88 -12.98 -11.44
N ILE A 302 2.48 -13.85 -10.63
CA ILE A 302 2.15 -15.27 -10.49
C ILE A 302 1.68 -15.49 -9.04
N PRO A 303 0.65 -16.30 -8.78
CA PRO A 303 0.18 -16.53 -7.42
C PRO A 303 1.29 -17.08 -6.50
N ASN A 304 1.36 -16.53 -5.29
CA ASN A 304 2.22 -17.03 -4.21
C ASN A 304 1.45 -18.08 -3.42
N THR A 305 2.05 -19.25 -3.20
CA THR A 305 1.36 -20.39 -2.56
C THR A 305 2.18 -20.95 -1.41
N LEU A 306 1.59 -20.97 -0.22
CA LEU A 306 2.11 -21.64 0.96
C LEU A 306 1.11 -22.72 1.38
N ARG A 307 1.47 -24.00 1.31
CA ARG A 307 0.62 -25.13 1.69
C ARG A 307 1.38 -26.13 2.54
N ASN A 308 0.82 -26.47 3.71
CA ASN A 308 1.47 -27.35 4.69
C ASN A 308 2.85 -26.77 5.09
N VAL A 309 2.87 -25.50 5.49
CA VAL A 309 4.09 -24.77 5.88
C VAL A 309 3.98 -24.36 7.35
N ARG A 310 5.09 -24.48 8.08
CA ARG A 310 5.26 -23.90 9.41
C ARG A 310 6.29 -22.79 9.32
N ILE A 311 5.90 -21.58 9.71
CA ILE A 311 6.75 -20.41 9.69
C ILE A 311 6.87 -19.84 11.11
N SER A 312 8.09 -19.69 11.61
CA SER A 312 8.31 -19.21 12.98
C SER A 312 9.53 -18.32 13.15
N GLN A 313 9.57 -17.55 14.24
CA GLN A 313 10.75 -16.78 14.67
C GLN A 313 11.24 -15.69 13.69
N LEU A 314 10.44 -15.32 12.69
CA LEU A 314 10.75 -14.15 11.86
C LEU A 314 10.56 -12.86 12.63
N SER A 315 11.18 -11.80 12.11
CA SER A 315 11.09 -10.43 12.58
C SER A 315 10.88 -9.54 11.37
N ASN A 316 10.44 -8.31 11.60
CA ASN A 316 10.35 -7.34 10.54
C ASN A 316 11.69 -7.00 9.87
N HIS A 317 11.62 -6.53 8.62
CA HIS A 317 12.78 -5.97 7.95
C HIS A 317 13.08 -4.56 8.49
N ASN A 318 14.27 -4.39 9.04
CA ASN A 318 14.75 -3.11 9.55
C ASN A 318 16.21 -2.95 9.15
N ASP A 319 16.44 -2.27 8.02
CA ASP A 319 17.79 -1.95 7.54
C ASP A 319 17.87 -0.49 7.09
N ARG A 320 18.68 0.29 7.82
CA ARG A 320 18.92 1.72 7.58
C ARG A 320 17.61 2.53 7.60
N TYR A 321 17.09 2.90 6.42
CA TYR A 321 15.83 3.64 6.25
C TYR A 321 14.70 2.79 5.67
N TRP A 322 14.98 1.51 5.38
CA TRP A 322 13.98 0.56 4.89
C TRP A 322 13.40 -0.22 6.06
N HIS A 323 12.26 0.27 6.54
CA HIS A 323 11.53 -0.28 7.67
C HIS A 323 10.21 -0.85 7.19
N LEU A 324 10.10 -2.18 7.17
CA LEU A 324 8.82 -2.86 6.99
C LEU A 324 8.29 -3.28 8.37
N PRO A 325 6.96 -3.37 8.54
CA PRO A 325 6.37 -3.72 9.83
C PRO A 325 6.27 -5.25 10.06
N GLY A 326 6.22 -6.03 8.98
CA GLY A 326 5.87 -7.44 9.02
C GLY A 326 7.07 -8.38 8.93
N GLY A 327 6.99 -9.52 9.62
CA GLY A 327 7.91 -10.64 9.39
C GLY A 327 7.82 -11.20 7.97
N ILE A 328 6.65 -11.10 7.36
CA ILE A 328 6.40 -11.39 5.94
C ILE A 328 5.62 -10.23 5.33
N THR A 329 6.07 -9.73 4.18
CA THR A 329 5.36 -8.70 3.42
C THR A 329 5.07 -9.19 2.01
N PHE A 330 3.80 -9.17 1.64
CA PHE A 330 3.36 -9.32 0.26
C PHE A 330 2.89 -7.97 -0.25
N TYR A 331 3.55 -7.45 -1.27
CA TYR A 331 3.18 -6.18 -1.90
C TYR A 331 2.74 -6.43 -3.35
N GLU A 332 1.56 -5.94 -3.72
CA GLU A 332 0.96 -6.08 -5.06
C GLU A 332 1.06 -7.51 -5.62
N SER A 333 0.78 -8.48 -4.75
CA SER A 333 1.00 -9.89 -5.02
C SER A 333 -0.21 -10.70 -4.59
N ASP A 334 -0.69 -11.60 -5.45
CA ASP A 334 -1.77 -12.51 -5.08
C ASP A 334 -1.21 -13.66 -4.22
N VAL A 335 -1.94 -14.04 -3.16
CA VAL A 335 -1.47 -14.99 -2.15
C VAL A 335 -2.52 -16.03 -1.81
N THR A 336 -2.12 -17.29 -1.72
CA THR A 336 -2.92 -18.40 -1.18
C THR A 336 -2.13 -19.13 -0.10
N ILE A 337 -2.69 -19.23 1.09
CA ILE A 337 -2.09 -19.91 2.25
C ILE A 337 -3.07 -20.96 2.76
N GLU A 338 -2.63 -22.21 2.85
CA GLU A 338 -3.49 -23.34 3.22
C GLU A 338 -2.81 -24.28 4.21
N ASN A 339 -3.55 -24.75 5.22
CA ASN A 339 -3.08 -25.80 6.16
C ASN A 339 -1.71 -25.46 6.78
N SER A 340 -1.53 -24.22 7.24
CA SER A 340 -0.21 -23.70 7.61
C SER A 340 -0.23 -23.03 8.98
N VAL A 341 0.94 -22.89 9.60
CA VAL A 341 1.11 -22.36 10.95
C VAL A 341 2.12 -21.22 10.96
N PHE A 342 1.76 -20.11 11.59
CA PHE A 342 2.61 -18.93 11.81
C PHE A 342 2.72 -18.71 13.30
N SER A 343 3.94 -18.78 13.85
CA SER A 343 4.11 -18.75 15.31
C SER A 343 5.32 -17.98 15.79
N SER A 344 5.17 -17.29 16.93
CA SER A 344 6.32 -16.75 17.69
C SER A 344 7.21 -15.81 16.87
N ASN A 345 6.64 -14.77 16.24
CA ASN A 345 7.47 -13.70 15.66
C ASN A 345 8.25 -12.98 16.77
N ARG A 346 9.39 -12.40 16.39
CA ARG A 346 10.39 -11.86 17.33
C ARG A 346 10.48 -10.35 17.35
N GLY A 347 9.92 -9.70 16.34
CA GLY A 347 9.96 -8.25 16.16
C GLY A 347 8.97 -7.83 15.08
N GLY A 348 8.74 -6.54 14.99
CA GLY A 348 7.77 -5.94 14.07
C GLY A 348 6.41 -5.69 14.71
N ASP A 349 5.63 -4.91 13.97
CA ASP A 349 4.23 -4.62 14.29
C ASP A 349 3.32 -5.74 13.77
N ASP A 350 3.74 -6.52 12.77
CA ASP A 350 2.92 -7.58 12.15
C ASP A 350 3.68 -8.90 11.98
N PHE A 351 2.95 -10.02 11.95
CA PHE A 351 3.49 -11.26 11.41
C PHE A 351 3.46 -11.22 9.88
N ILE A 352 2.27 -11.02 9.29
CA ILE A 352 2.08 -10.92 7.85
C ILE A 352 1.41 -9.59 7.50
N ASN A 353 2.02 -8.84 6.59
CA ASN A 353 1.45 -7.63 6.00
C ASN A 353 1.09 -7.88 4.52
N PHE A 354 -0.18 -7.67 4.18
CA PHE A 354 -0.68 -7.65 2.80
C PHE A 354 -0.89 -6.20 2.35
N PHE A 355 -0.05 -5.75 1.42
CA PHE A 355 -0.04 -4.36 0.96
C PHE A 355 -0.45 -4.27 -0.52
N ARG A 356 -1.58 -3.62 -0.80
CA ARG A 356 -2.19 -3.53 -2.14
C ARG A 356 -2.33 -4.89 -2.85
N CYS A 357 -2.57 -5.96 -2.09
CA CYS A 357 -2.85 -7.27 -2.64
C CYS A 357 -4.26 -7.31 -3.24
N SER A 358 -4.33 -7.63 -4.53
CA SER A 358 -5.61 -7.71 -5.24
C SER A 358 -6.46 -8.89 -4.75
N SER A 359 -5.81 -9.96 -4.30
CA SER A 359 -6.43 -11.07 -3.60
C SER A 359 -5.43 -11.78 -2.67
N PHE A 360 -5.79 -11.95 -1.39
CA PHE A 360 -5.19 -12.94 -0.51
C PHE A 360 -6.25 -13.91 0.02
N LYS A 361 -5.88 -15.19 0.16
CA LYS A 361 -6.77 -16.26 0.64
C LYS A 361 -6.07 -17.11 1.68
N LEU A 362 -6.65 -17.20 2.86
CA LEU A 362 -6.20 -18.07 3.95
C LEU A 362 -7.27 -19.11 4.23
N ASN A 363 -6.89 -20.39 4.23
CA ASN A 363 -7.79 -21.48 4.60
C ASN A 363 -7.10 -22.48 5.54
N ASN A 364 -7.70 -22.75 6.69
CA ASN A 364 -7.13 -23.63 7.70
C ASN A 364 -5.70 -23.20 8.10
N VAL A 365 -5.56 -21.94 8.50
CA VAL A 365 -4.29 -21.35 8.93
C VAL A 365 -4.36 -21.04 10.43
N ARG A 366 -3.30 -21.37 11.15
CA ARG A 366 -3.16 -21.04 12.58
C ARG A 366 -2.11 -19.96 12.78
N PHE A 367 -2.47 -18.93 13.54
CA PHE A 367 -1.56 -17.96 14.14
C PHE A 367 -1.52 -18.22 15.64
N ASN A 368 -0.34 -18.49 16.20
CA ASN A 368 -0.19 -18.72 17.64
C ASN A 368 1.02 -18.02 18.25
N ASP A 369 0.85 -17.49 19.45
CA ASP A 369 1.92 -16.82 20.20
C ASP A 369 2.57 -15.68 19.40
N VAL A 370 1.75 -14.87 18.73
CA VAL A 370 2.21 -13.73 17.94
C VAL A 370 2.39 -12.53 18.85
N MET A 371 3.53 -11.85 18.79
CA MET A 371 3.87 -10.74 19.69
C MET A 371 3.03 -9.47 19.46
N ALA A 372 2.69 -9.20 18.20
CA ALA A 372 2.00 -8.00 17.77
C ALA A 372 0.78 -8.39 16.90
N ASP A 373 0.58 -7.76 15.74
CA ASP A 373 -0.55 -8.07 14.86
C ASP A 373 -0.31 -9.39 14.13
N ALA A 374 -1.34 -10.24 14.03
CA ALA A 374 -1.20 -11.47 13.25
C ALA A 374 -1.27 -11.19 11.75
N ILE A 375 -2.25 -10.39 11.33
CA ILE A 375 -2.44 -9.94 9.95
C ILE A 375 -2.67 -8.43 9.96
N ASP A 376 -1.84 -7.71 9.20
CA ASP A 376 -2.11 -6.34 8.76
C ASP A 376 -2.45 -6.36 7.25
N SER A 377 -3.47 -5.60 6.87
CA SER A 377 -3.98 -5.50 5.52
C SER A 377 -4.16 -4.04 5.14
N ASP A 378 -3.25 -3.54 4.31
CA ASP A 378 -3.27 -2.20 3.74
C ASP A 378 -3.79 -2.26 2.30
N PHE A 379 -4.93 -1.62 2.05
CA PHE A 379 -5.52 -1.44 0.70
C PHE A 379 -5.70 -2.76 -0.08
N SER A 380 -6.00 -3.85 0.63
CA SER A 380 -6.00 -5.20 0.08
C SER A 380 -7.39 -5.85 0.12
N LYS A 381 -7.55 -6.96 -0.62
CA LYS A 381 -8.78 -7.77 -0.60
C LYS A 381 -8.52 -9.20 -0.15
N GLY A 382 -9.24 -9.66 0.87
CA GLY A 382 -8.93 -10.88 1.60
C GLY A 382 -10.11 -11.81 1.86
N ILE A 383 -9.84 -13.12 1.85
CA ILE A 383 -10.76 -14.14 2.39
C ILE A 383 -10.00 -15.00 3.41
N ILE A 384 -10.50 -15.07 4.63
CA ILE A 384 -9.95 -15.84 5.74
C ILE A 384 -11.00 -16.88 6.17
N THR A 385 -10.68 -18.16 6.06
CA THR A 385 -11.65 -19.25 6.25
C THR A 385 -11.08 -20.35 7.15
N ASN A 386 -11.86 -20.80 8.13
CA ASN A 386 -11.46 -21.91 9.01
C ASN A 386 -10.12 -21.66 9.72
N CYS A 387 -9.80 -20.40 10.06
CA CYS A 387 -8.52 -20.05 10.66
C CYS A 387 -8.62 -19.95 12.18
N GLU A 388 -7.48 -20.07 12.85
CA GLU A 388 -7.35 -19.99 14.30
C GLU A 388 -6.32 -18.93 14.68
N PHE A 389 -6.69 -18.06 15.61
CA PHE A 389 -5.83 -17.00 16.14
C PHE A 389 -5.80 -17.15 17.66
N GLU A 390 -4.68 -17.62 18.21
CA GLU A 390 -4.54 -17.88 19.65
C GLU A 390 -3.33 -17.13 20.23
N ALA A 391 -3.54 -16.46 21.36
CA ALA A 391 -2.49 -15.71 22.06
C ALA A 391 -1.81 -14.68 21.15
N ILE A 392 -2.63 -13.74 20.63
CA ILE A 392 -2.16 -12.64 19.78
C ILE A 392 -1.92 -11.42 20.65
N GLY A 393 -0.71 -10.87 20.58
CA GLY A 393 -0.25 -9.81 21.47
C GLY A 393 -0.78 -8.42 21.13
N ASN A 394 -1.33 -8.20 19.94
CA ASN A 394 -2.05 -6.98 19.56
C ASN A 394 -3.31 -7.33 18.74
N ASP A 395 -3.46 -6.90 17.49
CA ASP A 395 -4.66 -7.16 16.69
C ASP A 395 -4.56 -8.49 15.92
N ALA A 396 -5.63 -9.28 15.87
CA ALA A 396 -5.61 -10.52 15.07
C ALA A 396 -5.78 -10.25 13.57
N VAL A 397 -6.66 -9.33 13.20
CA VAL A 397 -6.80 -8.82 11.82
C VAL A 397 -6.98 -7.30 11.89
N ASP A 398 -5.96 -6.54 11.50
CA ASP A 398 -6.06 -5.09 11.29
C ASP A 398 -6.22 -4.79 9.79
N ALA A 399 -7.16 -3.91 9.47
CA ALA A 399 -7.55 -3.58 8.12
C ALA A 399 -7.59 -2.07 7.94
N SER A 400 -6.77 -1.57 7.01
CA SER A 400 -6.72 -0.17 6.58
C SER A 400 -7.06 -0.09 5.09
N GLY A 401 -8.11 0.66 4.72
CA GLY A 401 -8.56 0.78 3.33
C GLY A 401 -8.90 -0.55 2.62
N SER A 402 -9.19 -1.61 3.36
CA SER A 402 -9.23 -3.00 2.87
C SER A 402 -10.63 -3.59 2.81
N GLN A 403 -10.82 -4.66 2.04
CA GLN A 403 -12.05 -5.45 2.01
C GLN A 403 -11.78 -6.90 2.40
N ILE A 404 -12.25 -7.33 3.57
CA ILE A 404 -11.92 -8.64 4.14
C ILE A 404 -13.19 -9.41 4.49
N SER A 405 -13.22 -10.70 4.16
CA SER A 405 -14.24 -11.64 4.62
C SER A 405 -13.62 -12.71 5.50
N VAL A 406 -14.09 -12.85 6.75
CA VAL A 406 -13.69 -13.87 7.71
C VAL A 406 -14.85 -14.84 7.94
N ILE A 407 -14.62 -16.14 7.81
CA ILE A 407 -15.68 -17.15 7.85
C ILE A 407 -15.24 -18.36 8.67
N SER A 408 -16.05 -18.76 9.65
CA SER A 408 -15.82 -19.98 10.41
C SER A 408 -14.45 -20.04 11.09
N SER A 409 -13.98 -18.90 11.60
CA SER A 409 -12.69 -18.77 12.27
C SER A 409 -12.84 -18.65 13.79
N HIS A 410 -11.78 -18.94 14.53
CA HIS A 410 -11.75 -18.85 15.98
C HIS A 410 -10.64 -17.91 16.44
N PHE A 411 -11.00 -16.99 17.32
CA PHE A 411 -10.12 -16.01 17.94
C PHE A 411 -10.16 -16.21 19.45
N LYS A 412 -8.99 -16.36 20.07
CA LYS A 412 -8.87 -16.63 21.49
C LYS A 412 -7.65 -15.92 22.08
N ASN A 413 -7.83 -15.28 23.25
CA ASN A 413 -6.76 -14.56 23.93
C ASN A 413 -6.10 -13.49 23.03
N VAL A 414 -6.91 -12.70 22.32
CA VAL A 414 -6.41 -11.55 21.57
C VAL A 414 -6.29 -10.35 22.51
N ALA A 415 -5.07 -9.81 22.64
CA ALA A 415 -4.75 -8.82 23.66
C ALA A 415 -5.16 -7.38 23.31
N ASP A 416 -5.50 -7.09 22.05
CA ASP A 416 -6.10 -5.81 21.65
C ASP A 416 -7.42 -6.01 20.88
N LYS A 417 -7.41 -6.15 19.54
CA LYS A 417 -8.64 -6.30 18.75
C LYS A 417 -8.63 -7.58 17.94
N ALA A 418 -9.64 -8.43 18.12
CA ALA A 418 -9.80 -9.60 17.25
C ALA A 418 -10.04 -9.18 15.79
N ILE A 419 -10.86 -8.16 15.56
CA ILE A 419 -11.10 -7.55 14.25
C ILE A 419 -11.05 -6.03 14.38
N SER A 420 -10.08 -5.41 13.69
CA SER A 420 -9.96 -3.96 13.57
C SER A 420 -10.20 -3.54 12.12
N ALA A 421 -11.23 -2.73 11.89
CA ALA A 421 -11.49 -2.08 10.61
C ALA A 421 -11.26 -0.58 10.76
N GLY A 422 -10.41 -0.02 9.91
CA GLY A 422 -10.09 1.41 9.85
C GLY A 422 -10.02 1.95 8.42
N GLU A 423 -9.95 3.27 8.31
CA GLU A 423 -9.65 4.00 7.08
C GLU A 423 -10.50 3.55 5.87
N GLY A 424 -11.82 3.50 6.02
CA GLY A 424 -12.75 3.12 4.95
C GLY A 424 -12.83 1.62 4.66
N SER A 425 -12.25 0.77 5.51
CA SER A 425 -12.30 -0.68 5.35
C SER A 425 -13.73 -1.25 5.42
N ARG A 426 -13.94 -2.39 4.76
CA ARG A 426 -15.17 -3.18 4.86
C ARG A 426 -14.83 -4.60 5.27
N VAL A 427 -15.16 -4.96 6.51
CA VAL A 427 -14.86 -6.28 7.06
C VAL A 427 -16.16 -7.02 7.36
N ARG A 428 -16.30 -8.22 6.78
CA ARG A 428 -17.43 -9.12 7.04
C ARG A 428 -16.94 -10.33 7.84
N VAL A 429 -17.57 -10.64 8.96
CA VAL A 429 -17.23 -11.79 9.80
C VAL A 429 -18.46 -12.65 10.03
N THR A 430 -18.39 -13.93 9.67
CA THR A 430 -19.55 -14.83 9.77
C THR A 430 -19.23 -16.17 10.40
N ARG A 431 -20.13 -16.68 11.24
CA ARG A 431 -20.04 -18.03 11.84
C ARG A 431 -18.72 -18.30 12.56
N SER A 432 -18.12 -17.26 13.14
CA SER A 432 -16.85 -17.31 13.85
C SER A 432 -17.06 -17.24 15.36
N LYS A 433 -16.05 -17.64 16.13
CA LYS A 433 -16.03 -17.51 17.60
C LYS A 433 -14.93 -16.55 18.03
N ILE A 434 -15.25 -15.60 18.90
CA ILE A 434 -14.27 -14.71 19.56
C ILE A 434 -14.45 -14.86 21.06
N GLU A 435 -13.41 -15.33 21.74
CA GLU A 435 -13.44 -15.56 23.18
C GLU A 435 -12.21 -15.08 23.94
N ASP A 436 -12.41 -14.79 25.22
CA ASP A 436 -11.37 -14.41 26.19
C ASP A 436 -10.44 -13.31 25.66
N SER A 437 -11.00 -12.34 24.91
CA SER A 437 -10.24 -11.29 24.21
C SER A 437 -10.57 -9.89 24.73
N GLU A 438 -9.68 -8.92 24.47
CA GLU A 438 -9.83 -7.55 24.95
C GLU A 438 -10.96 -6.82 24.21
N ILE A 439 -10.93 -6.75 22.86
CA ILE A 439 -12.01 -6.20 22.04
C ILE A 439 -12.34 -7.15 20.88
N SER A 440 -13.62 -7.45 20.67
CA SER A 440 -14.02 -8.34 19.55
C SER A 440 -14.05 -7.61 18.21
N PHE A 441 -14.90 -6.59 18.06
CA PHE A 441 -15.07 -5.86 16.80
C PHE A 441 -14.83 -4.37 16.96
N VAL A 442 -14.01 -3.80 16.08
CA VAL A 442 -13.76 -2.37 15.98
C VAL A 442 -14.06 -1.86 14.58
N ALA A 443 -14.81 -0.76 14.49
CA ALA A 443 -14.96 0.03 13.27
C ALA A 443 -14.62 1.50 13.56
N LYS A 444 -13.60 2.02 12.88
CA LYS A 444 -13.14 3.42 12.95
C LYS A 444 -13.01 4.05 11.56
N ASP A 445 -13.05 5.37 11.48
CA ASP A 445 -12.62 6.13 10.29
C ASP A 445 -13.31 5.70 8.97
N ASP A 446 -14.63 5.92 8.86
CA ASP A 446 -15.50 5.52 7.72
C ASP A 446 -15.57 4.01 7.43
N SER A 447 -15.00 3.16 8.29
CA SER A 447 -15.05 1.72 8.07
C SER A 447 -16.39 1.09 8.47
N VAL A 448 -16.66 -0.08 7.88
CA VAL A 448 -17.86 -0.87 8.11
C VAL A 448 -17.46 -2.27 8.57
N VAL A 449 -18.02 -2.69 9.71
CA VAL A 449 -17.98 -4.09 10.15
C VAL A 449 -19.38 -4.69 9.99
N LEU A 450 -19.47 -5.85 9.35
CA LEU A 450 -20.67 -6.66 9.26
C LEU A 450 -20.42 -8.01 9.93
N GLU A 451 -21.08 -8.25 11.06
CA GLU A 451 -20.96 -9.48 11.82
C GLU A 451 -22.30 -10.25 11.81
N ASP A 452 -22.24 -11.56 11.59
CA ASP A 452 -23.42 -12.40 11.37
C ASP A 452 -23.20 -13.82 11.89
N HIS A 453 -24.07 -14.31 12.78
CA HIS A 453 -24.01 -15.63 13.40
C HIS A 453 -22.66 -15.94 14.10
N ASN A 454 -21.98 -14.93 14.63
CA ASN A 454 -20.77 -15.13 15.44
C ASN A 454 -21.11 -15.41 16.92
N GLU A 455 -20.25 -16.14 17.61
CA GLU A 455 -20.29 -16.38 19.06
C GLU A 455 -19.26 -15.49 19.75
N LEU A 456 -19.71 -14.68 20.71
CA LEU A 456 -18.86 -13.81 21.53
C LEU A 456 -18.95 -14.25 22.98
N GLN A 457 -17.81 -14.58 23.58
CA GLN A 457 -17.78 -15.16 24.92
C GLN A 457 -16.64 -14.55 25.75
N ASN A 458 -16.94 -14.09 26.97
CA ASN A 458 -15.95 -13.61 27.94
C ASN A 458 -15.00 -12.52 27.40
N ASN A 459 -15.45 -11.72 26.43
CA ASN A 459 -14.66 -10.58 25.95
C ASN A 459 -14.89 -9.38 26.86
N LYS A 460 -13.85 -8.56 27.05
CA LYS A 460 -13.97 -7.36 27.87
C LYS A 460 -14.84 -6.30 27.18
N LEU A 461 -14.66 -6.16 25.87
CA LEU A 461 -15.54 -5.38 25.00
C LEU A 461 -15.90 -6.20 23.75
N ASP A 462 -17.19 -6.25 23.41
CA ASP A 462 -17.64 -6.92 22.19
C ASP A 462 -17.61 -5.96 20.99
N TYR A 463 -18.00 -4.69 21.20
CA TYR A 463 -18.09 -3.72 20.12
C TYR A 463 -17.48 -2.37 20.49
N CYS A 464 -16.62 -1.84 19.61
CA CYS A 464 -16.07 -0.49 19.74
C CYS A 464 -16.19 0.28 18.42
N ILE A 465 -17.06 1.29 18.36
CA ILE A 465 -17.35 2.03 17.12
C ILE A 465 -17.09 3.51 17.33
N PHE A 466 -16.19 4.12 16.55
CA PHE A 466 -15.75 5.49 16.80
C PHE A 466 -15.09 6.18 15.61
N ASN A 467 -14.57 7.39 15.81
CA ASN A 467 -13.78 8.13 14.85
C ASN A 467 -12.39 8.49 15.44
N LYS A 468 -11.32 7.98 14.83
CA LYS A 468 -9.94 8.28 15.21
C LYS A 468 -9.40 9.51 14.49
N LYS A 469 -9.65 9.64 13.19
CA LYS A 469 -9.07 10.63 12.28
C LYS A 469 -10.14 11.59 11.78
N LYS A 470 -9.96 12.89 12.04
CA LYS A 470 -11.00 13.93 11.83
C LYS A 470 -11.45 14.07 10.37
N GLU A 471 -10.62 13.65 9.44
CA GLU A 471 -10.85 13.63 8.00
C GLU A 471 -11.84 12.54 7.55
N PHE A 472 -12.05 11.51 8.39
CA PHE A 472 -13.04 10.47 8.18
C PHE A 472 -14.31 10.72 9.01
N ARG A 473 -15.39 10.00 8.73
CA ARG A 473 -16.55 9.89 9.62
C ARG A 473 -16.40 8.71 10.58
N ASN A 474 -17.38 8.55 11.45
CA ASN A 474 -17.44 7.44 12.40
C ASN A 474 -17.60 6.10 11.70
N GLY A 475 -17.14 5.04 12.37
CA GLY A 475 -17.38 3.67 11.92
C GLY A 475 -18.85 3.27 11.96
N VAL A 476 -19.16 2.19 11.24
CA VAL A 476 -20.51 1.62 11.15
C VAL A 476 -20.48 0.13 11.47
N LEU A 477 -21.45 -0.34 12.26
CA LEU A 477 -21.64 -1.74 12.59
C LEU A 477 -22.98 -2.27 12.07
N TYR A 478 -22.94 -3.44 11.43
CA TYR A 478 -24.11 -4.27 11.16
C TYR A 478 -23.98 -5.56 11.96
N THR A 479 -24.96 -5.84 12.81
CA THR A 479 -24.97 -7.00 13.72
C THR A 479 -26.32 -7.73 13.67
N ASP A 480 -26.31 -9.05 13.82
CA ASP A 480 -27.53 -9.86 14.00
C ASP A 480 -28.01 -9.91 15.46
N LYS A 481 -27.16 -9.48 16.40
CA LYS A 481 -27.39 -9.55 17.85
C LYS A 481 -28.23 -8.39 18.37
N ASN A 482 -28.72 -8.57 19.60
CA ASN A 482 -29.24 -7.45 20.38
C ASN A 482 -28.08 -6.81 21.15
N ILE A 483 -27.48 -5.75 20.60
CA ILE A 483 -26.25 -5.16 21.14
C ILE A 483 -26.34 -4.74 22.62
N THR A 484 -27.54 -4.46 23.15
CA THR A 484 -27.73 -4.10 24.57
C THR A 484 -27.44 -5.24 25.55
N GLU A 485 -27.32 -6.47 25.06
CA GLU A 485 -26.95 -7.66 25.84
C GLU A 485 -25.43 -7.90 25.88
N PHE A 486 -24.65 -7.03 25.22
CA PHE A 486 -23.21 -7.14 25.05
C PHE A 486 -22.48 -5.92 25.62
N ASN A 487 -21.18 -6.07 25.85
CA ASN A 487 -20.34 -4.96 26.27
C ASN A 487 -19.97 -4.12 25.05
N TYR A 488 -20.34 -2.83 25.04
CA TYR A 488 -20.05 -1.96 23.90
C TYR A 488 -19.61 -0.56 24.33
N LEU A 489 -18.82 0.08 23.46
CA LEU A 489 -18.34 1.45 23.59
C LEU A 489 -18.50 2.15 22.23
N ILE A 490 -19.43 3.10 22.15
CA ILE A 490 -19.83 3.71 20.88
C ILE A 490 -19.74 5.23 21.01
N GLU A 491 -18.98 5.84 20.11
CA GLU A 491 -18.86 7.31 20.01
C GLU A 491 -20.12 7.90 19.38
N GLU A 492 -20.52 9.10 19.81
CA GLU A 492 -21.60 9.84 19.17
C GLU A 492 -21.41 9.92 17.64
N ARG A 493 -22.53 9.85 16.90
CA ARG A 493 -22.60 9.84 15.41
C ARG A 493 -22.14 8.55 14.74
N SER A 494 -21.66 7.57 15.51
CA SER A 494 -21.48 6.22 15.00
C SER A 494 -22.82 5.55 14.75
N GLU A 495 -22.90 4.69 13.75
CA GLU A 495 -24.15 4.04 13.36
C GLU A 495 -24.11 2.53 13.60
N VAL A 496 -25.16 2.00 14.21
CA VAL A 496 -25.32 0.56 14.45
C VAL A 496 -26.66 0.10 13.89
N PHE A 497 -26.64 -1.01 13.16
CA PHE A 497 -27.79 -1.57 12.47
C PHE A 497 -28.02 -3.03 12.89
N LYS A 498 -29.29 -3.39 13.04
CA LYS A 498 -29.76 -4.78 13.06
C LYS A 498 -30.56 -5.07 11.80
N GLY A 499 -29.98 -5.86 10.89
CA GLY A 499 -30.48 -5.96 9.52
C GLY A 499 -30.43 -4.58 8.85
N LEU A 500 -31.57 -4.10 8.33
CA LEU A 500 -31.68 -2.77 7.69
C LEU A 500 -32.14 -1.66 8.66
N LYS A 501 -32.37 -1.98 9.93
CA LYS A 501 -32.90 -1.03 10.92
C LYS A 501 -31.79 -0.49 11.80
N GLN A 502 -31.63 0.84 11.82
CA GLN A 502 -30.72 1.51 12.74
C GLN A 502 -31.24 1.40 14.19
N ILE A 503 -30.32 1.15 15.12
CA ILE A 503 -30.58 1.15 16.57
C ILE A 503 -30.27 2.55 17.09
N VAL A 504 -31.30 3.27 17.56
CA VAL A 504 -31.20 4.71 17.88
C VAL A 504 -31.11 5.04 19.37
N ASN A 505 -31.38 4.09 20.26
CA ASN A 505 -31.41 4.29 21.71
C ASN A 505 -30.22 3.59 22.40
N LEU A 506 -29.02 3.79 21.89
CA LEU A 506 -27.79 3.26 22.49
C LEU A 506 -27.18 4.29 23.44
N LYS A 507 -26.60 3.80 24.55
CA LYS A 507 -25.75 4.63 25.42
C LYS A 507 -24.45 4.96 24.67
N MET A 508 -24.29 6.20 24.24
CA MET A 508 -23.09 6.65 23.53
C MET A 508 -22.22 7.54 24.42
N VAL A 509 -20.96 7.74 24.03
CA VAL A 509 -20.01 8.66 24.67
C VAL A 509 -19.53 9.70 23.67
N ASP A 510 -19.16 10.89 24.16
CA ASP A 510 -18.66 11.98 23.31
C ASP A 510 -17.32 11.63 22.63
N SER A 511 -16.47 10.87 23.32
CA SER A 511 -15.12 10.54 22.89
C SER A 511 -14.72 9.16 23.36
N VAL A 512 -14.61 8.21 22.44
CA VAL A 512 -14.14 6.84 22.75
C VAL A 512 -12.64 6.80 23.02
N LYS A 513 -11.90 7.75 22.44
CA LYS A 513 -10.43 7.87 22.61
C LYS A 513 -10.01 8.05 24.07
N GLU A 514 -10.87 8.60 24.92
CA GLU A 514 -10.60 8.81 26.34
C GLU A 514 -10.63 7.52 27.17
N SER A 515 -11.20 6.43 26.63
CA SER A 515 -11.23 5.11 27.27
C SER A 515 -10.38 4.06 26.56
N LEU A 516 -9.95 4.29 25.32
CA LEU A 516 -9.14 3.34 24.53
C LEU A 516 -7.62 3.48 24.74
N TYR A 517 -6.85 2.59 24.09
CA TYR A 517 -5.39 2.63 23.98
C TYR A 517 -4.66 2.43 25.31
N GLY A 518 -5.16 1.49 26.12
CA GLY A 518 -4.56 1.13 27.40
C GLY A 518 -4.95 2.06 28.56
N ILE A 519 -5.99 2.88 28.37
CA ILE A 519 -6.59 3.66 29.47
C ILE A 519 -7.55 2.78 30.26
N GLU A 520 -8.67 2.38 29.64
CA GLU A 520 -9.63 1.45 30.21
C GLU A 520 -9.71 0.17 29.37
N TYR A 521 -9.69 0.31 28.03
CA TYR A 521 -9.77 -0.79 27.07
C TYR A 521 -8.64 -0.75 26.04
N GLY A 522 -8.41 -1.91 25.43
CA GLY A 522 -7.43 -2.11 24.38
C GLY A 522 -6.00 -2.03 24.91
N LYS A 523 -5.05 -2.34 24.04
CA LYS A 523 -3.63 -2.23 24.35
C LYS A 523 -3.08 -0.89 23.87
N LYS A 524 -2.11 -0.35 24.61
CA LYS A 524 -1.28 0.74 24.07
C LYS A 524 -0.29 0.14 23.09
N SER A 525 -0.39 0.51 21.82
CA SER A 525 0.60 0.09 20.82
C SER A 525 1.96 0.69 21.17
N ILE A 526 2.96 -0.18 21.33
CA ILE A 526 4.36 0.21 21.43
C ILE A 526 4.97 -0.21 20.10
N ARG A 527 5.10 0.75 19.17
CA ARG A 527 5.81 0.50 17.91
C ARG A 527 7.27 0.22 18.23
N GLN A 528 7.80 -0.88 17.73
CA GLN A 528 9.20 -1.28 17.94
C GLN A 528 10.13 -0.65 16.91
#